data_AF-A0A820XTB5-F1
#
_entry.id   AF-A0A820XTB5-F1
#
_cell.length_a   1.000
_cell.length_b   1.000
_cell.length_c   1.000
_cell.angle_alpha   90.00
_cell.angle_beta   90.00
_cell.angle_gamma   90.00
#
_symmetry.space_group_name_H-M   'P 1'
#
loop_
_entity.id
_entity.type
_entity.pdbx_description
1 polymer ?
#
loop_
_entity_poly.entity_id
_entity_poly.type
_entity_poly.pdbx_seq_one_letter_code
_entity_poly.pdbx_strand_id
1 'polypeptide(L)'
;QSSLKNVRIVGFSTDGDPKYMRTMRLVTGFFATLPNIKLNSYTNTFYVKIPKEWNWYFLGDSHLFLCFQDAIHLCAKLRNRLLSRTANMLIGNHCISIDYLSTLIRNIPKLRHGLVKSDIFPQDRQNFSSCVKIRSDDVTKCLAEIHESDGIIMYIRLLRSIMIACIEKLITSINRLYYALFSVFVSRLWYIWIDYMPKVDLEKSLYELSGITTNNKKRNNFSLPITLT
;
A
#
# COMPACT_ATOMS: atom_id res chain seq x y z
N GLN A 1 -1.92 44.86 18.02
CA GLN A 1 -0.78 44.61 17.12
C GLN A 1 0.04 43.45 17.70
N SER A 2 -0.31 42.20 17.38
CA SER A 2 0.54 41.06 17.71
C SER A 2 1.34 40.71 16.46
N SER A 3 2.66 40.86 16.56
CA SER A 3 3.64 40.49 15.54
C SER A 3 3.26 39.16 14.87
N LEU A 4 2.85 39.24 13.60
CA LEU A 4 2.62 38.07 12.75
C LEU A 4 3.90 37.24 12.76
N LYS A 5 3.86 36.08 13.42
CA LYS A 5 4.85 35.04 13.16
C LYS A 5 4.69 34.69 11.67
N ASN A 6 5.75 34.87 10.87
CA ASN A 6 5.84 34.50 9.45
C ASN A 6 5.78 32.97 9.25
N VAL A 7 4.79 32.31 9.85
CA VAL A 7 4.55 30.88 9.74
C VAL A 7 3.45 30.69 8.71
N ARG A 8 3.82 30.17 7.54
CA ARG A 8 2.87 29.75 6.51
C ARG A 8 2.60 28.26 6.65
N ILE A 9 1.36 27.90 6.93
CA ILE A 9 0.92 26.50 6.87
C ILE A 9 0.72 26.14 5.40
N VAL A 10 1.44 25.12 4.93
CA VAL A 10 1.41 24.67 3.52
C VAL A 10 0.67 23.35 3.32
N GLY A 11 0.36 22.64 4.41
CA GLY A 11 -0.33 21.35 4.35
C GLY A 11 -0.73 20.82 5.72
N PHE A 12 -1.68 19.90 5.68
CA PHE A 12 -2.28 19.23 6.82
C PHE A 12 -2.04 17.72 6.65
N SER A 13 -1.53 17.09 7.69
CA SER A 13 -1.33 15.64 7.72
C SER A 13 -2.26 15.03 8.77
N THR A 14 -2.96 13.95 8.42
CA THR A 14 -3.80 13.21 9.38
C THR A 14 -3.61 11.71 9.23
N ASP A 15 -4.04 10.97 10.24
CA ASP A 15 -4.20 9.52 10.13
C ASP A 15 -5.32 9.18 9.13
N GLY A 16 -5.34 7.93 8.65
CA GLY A 16 -6.33 7.40 7.74
C GLY A 16 -7.59 6.88 8.42
N ASP A 17 -8.05 7.53 9.48
CA ASP A 17 -9.39 7.31 10.08
C ASP A 17 -10.47 7.79 9.08
N PRO A 18 -11.55 7.02 8.86
CA PRO A 18 -12.66 7.43 8.00
C PRO A 18 -13.18 8.85 8.23
N LYS A 19 -13.18 9.33 9.49
CA LYS A 19 -13.64 10.70 9.82
C LYS A 19 -12.76 11.77 9.17
N TYR A 20 -11.44 11.61 9.24
CA TYR A 20 -10.50 12.57 8.66
C TYR A 20 -10.53 12.50 7.13
N MET A 21 -10.68 11.30 6.57
CA MET A 21 -10.86 11.13 5.13
C MET A 21 -12.12 11.79 4.60
N ARG A 22 -13.23 11.70 5.35
CA ARG A 22 -14.46 12.41 5.00
C ARG A 22 -14.26 13.92 5.05
N THR A 23 -13.59 14.44 6.08
CA THR A 23 -13.27 15.87 6.18
C THR A 23 -12.40 16.33 5.03
N MET A 24 -11.31 15.61 4.70
CA MET A 24 -10.45 15.93 3.57
C MET A 24 -11.25 16.01 2.25
N ARG A 25 -12.14 15.05 2.01
CA ARG A 25 -13.01 15.03 0.81
C ARG A 25 -13.97 16.22 0.76
N LEU A 26 -14.60 16.56 1.88
CA LEU A 26 -15.54 17.69 1.96
C LEU A 26 -14.82 19.03 1.77
N VAL A 27 -13.65 19.20 2.41
CA VAL A 27 -12.88 20.45 2.37
C VAL A 27 -12.24 20.68 1.00
N THR A 28 -11.74 19.62 0.36
CA THR A 28 -11.08 19.72 -0.95
C THR A 28 -12.03 19.57 -2.15
N GLY A 29 -13.26 19.11 -1.93
CA GLY A 29 -14.20 18.74 -2.99
C GLY A 29 -13.79 17.52 -3.83
N PHE A 30 -12.61 16.94 -3.59
CA PHE A 30 -12.11 15.79 -4.33
C PHE A 30 -12.97 14.55 -4.08
N PHE A 31 -13.34 13.85 -5.16
CA PHE A 31 -14.20 12.65 -5.15
C PHE A 31 -15.62 12.84 -4.57
N ALA A 32 -16.03 14.08 -4.26
CA ALA A 32 -17.39 14.40 -3.83
C ALA A 32 -18.16 15.10 -4.95
N THR A 33 -17.52 16.00 -5.71
CA THR A 33 -18.16 16.80 -6.76
C THR A 33 -17.48 16.71 -8.12
N LEU A 34 -16.17 16.45 -8.20
CA LEU A 34 -15.43 16.45 -9.47
C LEU A 34 -14.38 15.33 -9.50
N PRO A 35 -14.53 14.29 -10.35
CA PRO A 35 -13.56 13.19 -10.42
C PRO A 35 -12.25 13.59 -11.11
N ASN A 36 -12.22 14.68 -11.88
CA ASN A 36 -11.02 15.19 -12.57
C ASN A 36 -11.08 16.72 -12.67
N ILE A 37 -10.57 17.44 -11.67
CA ILE A 37 -10.47 18.90 -11.75
C ILE A 37 -9.35 19.26 -12.73
N LYS A 38 -9.68 20.03 -13.77
CA LYS A 38 -8.65 20.74 -14.55
C LYS A 38 -8.03 21.79 -13.66
N LEU A 39 -6.92 21.45 -13.00
CA LEU A 39 -6.20 22.33 -12.07
C LEU A 39 -5.92 23.73 -12.65
N ASN A 40 -5.62 23.80 -13.95
CA ASN A 40 -5.40 25.06 -14.65
C ASN A 40 -6.64 25.97 -14.70
N SER A 41 -7.84 25.40 -14.65
CA SER A 41 -9.11 26.14 -14.66
C SER A 41 -9.57 26.57 -13.27
N TYR A 42 -8.97 26.03 -12.20
CA TYR A 42 -9.38 26.26 -10.82
C TYR A 42 -8.14 26.45 -9.93
N THR A 43 -7.48 27.59 -10.07
CA THR A 43 -6.27 27.96 -9.31
C THR A 43 -6.48 27.98 -7.79
N ASN A 44 -7.73 28.17 -7.35
CA ASN A 44 -8.11 28.19 -5.94
C ASN A 44 -8.65 26.85 -5.41
N THR A 45 -8.53 25.74 -6.16
CA THR A 45 -9.09 24.42 -5.77
C THR A 45 -8.68 23.98 -4.37
N PHE A 46 -7.44 24.27 -3.98
CA PHE A 46 -6.91 23.89 -2.67
C PHE A 46 -6.94 25.04 -1.67
N TYR A 47 -7.65 26.13 -1.95
CA TYR A 47 -7.75 27.24 -0.99
C TYR A 47 -9.04 27.14 -0.20
N VAL A 48 -8.92 27.13 1.12
CA VAL A 48 -10.06 27.08 2.04
C VAL A 48 -10.22 28.45 2.68
N LYS A 49 -11.47 28.92 2.72
CA LYS A 49 -11.84 30.12 3.48
C LYS A 49 -12.09 29.73 4.94
N ILE A 50 -11.38 30.39 5.85
CA ILE A 50 -11.59 30.17 7.28
C ILE A 50 -12.83 30.94 7.73
N PRO A 51 -13.80 30.30 8.40
CA PRO A 51 -14.95 31.01 8.95
C PRO A 51 -14.48 32.09 9.93
N LYS A 52 -15.06 33.30 9.83
CA LYS A 52 -14.65 34.44 10.66
C LYS A 52 -14.94 34.21 12.14
N GLU A 53 -15.86 33.30 12.47
CA GLU A 53 -16.21 32.95 13.84
C GLU A 53 -15.15 32.08 14.53
N TRP A 54 -14.17 31.55 13.77
CA TRP A 54 -13.11 30.69 14.30
C TRP A 54 -11.97 31.53 14.88
N ASN A 55 -12.29 32.33 15.90
CA ASN A 55 -11.37 33.24 16.59
C ASN A 55 -10.16 32.54 17.23
N TRP A 56 -10.23 31.21 17.37
CA TRP A 56 -9.16 30.35 17.87
C TRP A 56 -8.19 29.89 16.77
N TYR A 57 -8.48 30.17 15.50
CA TYR A 57 -7.73 29.70 14.34
C TYR A 57 -6.93 30.83 13.69
N PHE A 58 -5.61 30.86 13.94
CA PHE A 58 -4.72 32.00 13.67
C PHE A 58 -4.19 32.09 12.22
N LEU A 59 -4.95 31.62 11.23
CA LEU A 59 -4.57 31.72 9.81
C LEU A 59 -5.31 32.87 9.12
N GLY A 60 -4.70 33.42 8.07
CA GLY A 60 -5.37 34.42 7.23
C GLY A 60 -6.61 33.85 6.52
N ASP A 61 -7.54 34.75 6.15
CA ASP A 61 -8.89 34.46 5.64
C ASP A 61 -9.00 33.39 4.55
N SER A 62 -7.94 33.20 3.76
CA SER A 62 -7.81 32.15 2.75
C SER A 62 -6.43 31.51 2.84
N HIS A 63 -6.37 30.18 2.82
CA HIS A 63 -5.13 29.42 2.94
C HIS A 63 -5.09 28.19 2.05
N LEU A 64 -3.88 27.87 1.55
CA LEU A 64 -3.61 26.63 0.85
C LEU A 64 -3.79 25.43 1.81
N PHE A 65 -4.59 24.46 1.39
CA PHE A 65 -5.02 23.30 2.14
C PHE A 65 -4.65 22.02 1.38
N LEU A 66 -3.37 21.65 1.45
CA LEU A 66 -2.92 20.35 0.96
C LEU A 66 -3.16 19.28 2.03
N CYS A 67 -3.84 18.20 1.67
CA CYS A 67 -4.13 17.09 2.58
C CYS A 67 -3.18 15.92 2.31
N PHE A 68 -2.51 15.46 3.35
CA PHE A 68 -1.66 14.28 3.31
C PHE A 68 -2.15 13.24 4.32
N GLN A 69 -2.10 11.97 3.94
CA GLN A 69 -2.23 10.89 4.90
C GLN A 69 -0.85 10.50 5.42
N ASP A 70 -0.80 9.98 6.64
CA ASP A 70 0.41 9.34 7.16
C ASP A 70 0.82 8.12 6.31
N ALA A 71 1.97 8.25 5.67
CA ALA A 71 2.54 7.23 4.81
C ALA A 71 2.98 5.96 5.56
N ILE A 72 3.41 6.08 6.82
CA ILE A 72 3.77 4.92 7.66
C ILE A 72 2.54 4.07 7.90
N HIS A 73 1.42 4.72 8.28
CA HIS A 73 0.14 4.04 8.48
C HIS A 73 -0.41 3.44 7.18
N LEU A 74 -0.24 4.11 6.04
CA LEU A 74 -0.60 3.57 4.73
C LEU A 74 0.18 2.27 4.43
N CYS A 75 1.49 2.26 4.65
CA CYS A 75 2.34 1.09 4.44
C CYS A 75 1.98 -0.05 5.41
N ALA A 76 1.68 0.28 6.67
CA ALA A 76 1.21 -0.69 7.65
C ALA A 76 -0.14 -1.31 7.25
N LYS A 77 -1.09 -0.52 6.70
CA LYS A 77 -2.37 -1.03 6.18
C LYS A 77 -2.17 -2.00 5.02
N LEU A 78 -1.27 -1.70 4.07
CA LEU A 78 -0.94 -2.61 2.98
C LEU A 78 -0.34 -3.92 3.50
N ARG A 79 0.67 -3.85 4.39
CA ARG A 79 1.20 -5.06 5.05
C ARG A 79 0.11 -5.84 5.77
N ASN A 80 -0.69 -5.20 6.61
CA ASN A 80 -1.73 -5.87 7.38
C ASN A 80 -2.80 -6.51 6.48
N ARG A 81 -3.07 -5.92 5.31
CA ARG A 81 -3.93 -6.53 4.30
C ARG A 81 -3.29 -7.79 3.70
N LEU A 82 -2.01 -7.76 3.36
CA LEU A 82 -1.26 -8.93 2.91
C LEU A 82 -1.23 -10.07 3.95
N LEU A 83 -1.14 -9.72 5.24
CA LEU A 83 -1.15 -10.69 6.35
C LEU A 83 -2.55 -11.21 6.69
N SER A 84 -3.61 -10.59 6.16
CA SER A 84 -4.98 -10.96 6.48
C SER A 84 -5.37 -12.26 5.80
N ARG A 85 -5.87 -13.22 6.57
CA ARG A 85 -6.47 -14.46 6.04
C ARG A 85 -7.91 -14.30 5.56
N THR A 86 -8.52 -13.15 5.82
CA THR A 86 -9.94 -12.91 5.52
C THR A 86 -10.17 -12.33 4.13
N ALA A 87 -9.11 -11.96 3.42
CA ALA A 87 -9.23 -11.34 2.11
C ALA A 87 -8.22 -11.98 1.16
N ASN A 88 -8.71 -12.66 0.14
CA ASN A 88 -7.88 -13.05 -0.98
C ASN A 88 -7.70 -11.85 -1.91
N MET A 89 -6.48 -11.65 -2.39
CA MET A 89 -6.15 -10.54 -3.29
C MET A 89 -5.59 -11.08 -4.59
N LEU A 90 -5.99 -10.46 -5.69
CA LEU A 90 -5.48 -10.74 -7.04
C LEU A 90 -4.96 -9.46 -7.67
N ILE A 91 -3.88 -9.54 -8.43
CA ILE A 91 -3.48 -8.51 -9.41
C ILE A 91 -3.43 -9.19 -10.77
N GLY A 92 -4.36 -8.82 -11.66
CA GLY A 92 -4.56 -9.57 -12.90
C GLY A 92 -4.87 -11.04 -12.57
N ASN A 93 -4.25 -11.96 -13.30
CA ASN A 93 -4.46 -13.40 -13.10
C ASN A 93 -3.57 -14.01 -12.01
N HIS A 94 -2.88 -13.19 -11.20
CA HIS A 94 -1.93 -13.67 -10.20
C HIS A 94 -2.44 -13.48 -8.77
N CYS A 95 -2.24 -14.52 -7.95
CA CYS A 95 -2.57 -14.49 -6.54
C CYS A 95 -1.56 -13.68 -5.73
N ILE A 96 -2.07 -12.89 -4.78
CA ILE A 96 -1.27 -12.28 -3.72
C ILE A 96 -1.57 -13.03 -2.42
N SER A 97 -0.62 -13.85 -1.97
CA SER A 97 -0.74 -14.63 -0.74
C SER A 97 0.50 -14.56 0.14
N ILE A 98 0.29 -14.48 1.45
CA ILE A 98 1.36 -14.56 2.45
C ILE A 98 2.08 -15.92 2.45
N ASP A 99 1.47 -16.95 1.85
CA ASP A 99 2.06 -18.28 1.73
C ASP A 99 3.35 -18.28 0.92
N TYR A 100 3.50 -17.36 -0.05
CA TYR A 100 4.75 -17.20 -0.79
C TYR A 100 5.90 -16.73 0.12
N LEU A 101 5.67 -15.74 1.00
CA LEU A 101 6.67 -15.33 1.98
C LEU A 101 6.93 -16.42 3.03
N SER A 102 5.89 -17.16 3.43
CA SER A 102 6.05 -18.30 4.34
C SER A 102 6.87 -19.43 3.72
N THR A 103 6.75 -19.64 2.40
CA THR A 103 7.53 -20.63 1.64
C THR A 103 8.97 -20.17 1.48
N LEU A 104 9.18 -18.90 1.14
CA LEU A 104 10.50 -18.28 1.08
C LEU A 104 11.25 -18.42 2.42
N ILE A 105 10.61 -18.09 3.56
CA ILE A 105 11.22 -18.20 4.90
C ILE A 105 11.57 -19.65 5.28
N ARG A 106 10.85 -20.64 4.77
CA ARG A 106 11.09 -22.06 5.09
C ARG A 106 12.15 -22.70 4.19
N ASN A 107 12.18 -22.31 2.92
CA ASN A 107 12.90 -23.07 1.89
C ASN A 107 14.15 -22.34 1.37
N ILE A 108 14.24 -21.02 1.52
CA ILE A 108 15.37 -20.23 1.06
C ILE A 108 16.21 -19.80 2.27
N PRO A 109 17.57 -19.85 2.20
CA PRO A 109 18.41 -19.44 3.32
C PRO A 109 18.17 -17.99 3.75
N LYS A 110 18.03 -17.76 5.07
CA LYS A 110 17.81 -16.43 5.67
C LYS A 110 18.80 -15.37 5.18
N LEU A 111 20.07 -15.74 4.99
CA LEU A 111 21.10 -14.81 4.54
C LEU A 111 20.77 -14.15 3.19
N ARG A 112 19.98 -14.81 2.35
CA ARG A 112 19.60 -14.30 1.03
C ARG A 112 18.46 -13.30 1.06
N HIS A 113 17.56 -13.37 2.03
CA HIS A 113 16.32 -12.56 2.04
C HIS A 113 16.09 -11.76 3.33
N GLY A 114 16.77 -12.09 4.42
CA GLY A 114 16.75 -11.35 5.70
C GLY A 114 15.49 -11.52 6.57
N LEU A 115 14.43 -12.16 6.06
CA LEU A 115 13.15 -12.34 6.78
C LEU A 115 13.20 -13.44 7.85
N VAL A 116 12.43 -13.24 8.92
CA VAL A 116 12.13 -14.27 9.94
C VAL A 116 10.62 -14.44 10.12
N LYS A 117 10.20 -15.52 10.80
CA LYS A 117 8.77 -15.83 11.03
C LYS A 117 7.98 -14.69 11.68
N SER A 118 8.60 -13.94 12.60
CA SER A 118 7.95 -12.81 13.27
C SER A 118 7.65 -11.65 12.31
N ASP A 119 8.36 -11.52 11.18
CA ASP A 119 8.14 -10.43 10.24
C ASP A 119 6.78 -10.55 9.52
N ILE A 120 6.24 -11.77 9.42
CA ILE A 120 4.94 -12.09 8.81
C ILE A 120 3.86 -12.43 9.84
N PHE A 121 4.07 -12.09 11.12
CA PHE A 121 3.11 -12.40 12.18
C PHE A 121 1.96 -11.37 12.20
N PRO A 122 0.69 -11.79 12.02
CA PRO A 122 -0.45 -10.87 11.84
C PRO A 122 -0.89 -10.14 13.12
N GLN A 123 -0.49 -10.62 14.30
CA GLN A 123 -0.85 -10.03 15.60
C GLN A 123 -0.15 -8.68 15.80
N ASP A 124 1.04 -8.51 15.25
CA ASP A 124 1.83 -7.28 15.36
C ASP A 124 1.51 -6.31 14.20
N ARG A 125 0.36 -5.65 14.33
CA ARG A 125 -0.19 -4.73 13.32
C ARG A 125 0.55 -3.41 13.19
N GLN A 126 1.41 -3.08 14.15
CA GLN A 126 2.16 -1.82 14.20
C GLN A 126 3.63 -1.99 13.78
N ASN A 127 4.05 -3.21 13.41
CA ASN A 127 5.43 -3.48 13.03
C ASN A 127 5.83 -2.91 11.67
N PHE A 128 6.20 -1.64 11.66
CA PHE A 128 6.74 -0.99 10.49
C PHE A 128 8.13 -1.53 10.10
N SER A 129 8.91 -2.03 11.06
CA SER A 129 10.23 -2.63 10.76
C SER A 129 10.10 -3.84 9.83
N SER A 130 9.06 -4.65 10.00
CA SER A 130 8.76 -5.77 9.11
C SER A 130 8.27 -5.31 7.73
N CYS A 131 7.53 -4.19 7.63
CA CYS A 131 7.24 -3.57 6.32
C CYS A 131 8.54 -3.26 5.57
N VAL A 132 9.52 -2.64 6.25
CA VAL A 132 10.81 -2.27 5.67
C VAL A 132 11.58 -3.49 5.17
N LYS A 133 11.58 -4.59 5.92
CA LYS A 133 12.27 -5.82 5.50
C LYS A 133 11.57 -6.52 4.32
N ILE A 134 10.24 -6.64 4.37
CA ILE A 134 9.45 -7.33 3.32
C ILE A 134 9.66 -6.65 1.96
N ARG A 135 9.83 -5.33 1.92
CA ARG A 135 10.03 -4.57 0.68
C ARG A 135 11.45 -4.61 0.09
N SER A 136 12.37 -5.38 0.66
CA SER A 136 13.76 -5.41 0.18
C SER A 136 13.84 -6.02 -1.22
N ASP A 137 14.83 -5.60 -2.01
CA ASP A 137 15.05 -6.18 -3.34
C ASP A 137 15.37 -7.67 -3.24
N ASP A 138 16.12 -8.04 -2.20
CA ASP A 138 16.53 -9.40 -1.93
C ASP A 138 15.34 -10.34 -1.68
N VAL A 139 14.30 -9.87 -0.99
CA VAL A 139 13.04 -10.61 -0.87
C VAL A 139 12.40 -10.81 -2.24
N THR A 140 12.30 -9.77 -3.07
CA THR A 140 11.68 -9.89 -4.40
C THR A 140 12.48 -10.78 -5.36
N LYS A 141 13.82 -10.75 -5.29
CA LYS A 141 14.71 -11.65 -6.04
C LYS A 141 14.50 -13.10 -5.63
N CYS A 142 14.45 -13.37 -4.33
CA CYS A 142 14.21 -14.71 -3.81
C CYS A 142 12.78 -15.20 -4.12
N LEU A 143 11.79 -14.32 -4.10
CA LEU A 143 10.43 -14.66 -4.50
C LEU A 143 10.36 -15.10 -5.96
N ALA A 144 11.14 -14.48 -6.85
CA ALA A 144 11.16 -14.84 -8.27
C ALA A 144 11.63 -16.29 -8.56
N GLU A 145 12.26 -16.95 -7.58
CA GLU A 145 12.60 -18.38 -7.66
C GLU A 145 11.41 -19.30 -7.34
N ILE A 146 10.32 -18.74 -6.80
CA ILE A 146 9.09 -19.46 -6.47
C ILE A 146 8.10 -19.31 -7.62
N HIS A 147 7.61 -20.43 -8.14
CA HIS A 147 6.61 -20.49 -9.20
C HIS A 147 5.34 -19.69 -8.83
N GLU A 148 4.78 -18.95 -9.80
CA GLU A 148 3.56 -18.13 -9.67
C GLU A 148 3.60 -17.02 -8.60
N SER A 149 4.79 -16.56 -8.21
CA SER A 149 4.94 -15.49 -7.21
C SER A 149 4.79 -14.07 -7.77
N ASP A 150 4.51 -13.90 -9.06
CA ASP A 150 4.48 -12.58 -9.73
C ASP A 150 3.51 -11.59 -9.08
N GLY A 151 2.34 -12.08 -8.63
CA GLY A 151 1.34 -11.25 -7.96
C GLY A 151 1.87 -10.62 -6.67
N ILE A 152 2.50 -11.43 -5.80
CA ILE A 152 3.10 -10.91 -4.57
C ILE A 152 4.33 -10.04 -4.84
N ILE A 153 5.13 -10.35 -5.86
CA ILE A 153 6.26 -9.50 -6.27
C ILE A 153 5.76 -8.12 -6.69
N MET A 154 4.70 -8.05 -7.51
CA MET A 154 4.09 -6.78 -7.91
C MET A 154 3.52 -6.01 -6.72
N TYR A 155 2.84 -6.71 -5.79
CA TYR A 155 2.33 -6.10 -4.57
C TYR A 155 3.46 -5.51 -3.69
N ILE A 156 4.56 -6.24 -3.51
CA ILE A 156 5.72 -5.77 -2.75
C ILE A 156 6.41 -4.60 -3.46
N ARG A 157 6.50 -4.61 -4.80
CA ARG A 157 7.00 -3.48 -5.58
C ARG A 157 6.14 -2.24 -5.41
N LEU A 158 4.82 -2.38 -5.39
CA LEU A 158 3.90 -1.28 -5.09
C LEU A 158 4.15 -0.71 -3.69
N LEU A 159 4.23 -1.57 -2.67
CA LEU A 159 4.57 -1.16 -1.30
C LEU A 159 5.90 -0.41 -1.24
N ARG A 160 6.93 -0.94 -1.91
CA ARG A 160 8.25 -0.29 -2.01
C ARG A 160 8.16 1.09 -2.65
N SER A 161 7.46 1.22 -3.78
CA SER A 161 7.30 2.49 -4.49
C SER A 161 6.62 3.55 -3.62
N ILE A 162 5.58 3.17 -2.85
CA ILE A 162 4.92 4.08 -1.90
C ILE A 162 5.90 4.52 -0.80
N MET A 163 6.65 3.58 -0.21
CA MET A 163 7.64 3.91 0.81
C MET A 163 8.73 4.85 0.29
N ILE A 164 9.23 4.61 -0.92
CA ILE A 164 10.23 5.46 -1.55
C ILE A 164 9.66 6.86 -1.84
N ALA A 165 8.44 6.95 -2.38
CA ALA A 165 7.82 8.22 -2.72
C ALA A 165 7.53 9.08 -1.48
N CYS A 166 7.08 8.47 -0.39
CA CYS A 166 6.52 9.20 0.75
C CYS A 166 7.43 9.26 1.99
N ILE A 167 8.33 8.29 2.18
CA ILE A 167 9.09 8.13 3.44
C ILE A 167 10.59 8.33 3.24
N GLU A 168 11.14 7.86 2.11
CA GLU A 168 12.57 7.96 1.84
C GLU A 168 13.01 9.43 1.77
N LYS A 169 14.11 9.75 2.47
CA LYS A 169 14.62 11.13 2.59
C LYS A 169 15.70 11.41 1.55
N LEU A 170 16.47 10.41 1.16
CA LEU A 170 17.68 10.56 0.33
C LEU A 170 17.42 10.38 -1.18
N ILE A 171 16.18 10.61 -1.64
CA ILE A 171 15.79 10.45 -3.03
C ILE A 171 15.61 11.80 -3.74
N THR A 172 16.04 11.85 -5.00
CA THR A 172 15.85 13.03 -5.87
C THR A 172 14.37 13.28 -6.17
N SER A 173 14.00 14.54 -6.42
CA SER A 173 12.61 14.93 -6.69
C SER A 173 12.02 14.21 -7.92
N ILE A 174 12.82 14.01 -8.98
CA ILE A 174 12.38 13.30 -10.19
C ILE A 174 12.07 11.84 -9.89
N ASN A 175 12.96 11.15 -9.16
CA ASN A 175 12.71 9.76 -8.79
C ASN A 175 11.52 9.65 -7.83
N ARG A 176 11.37 10.58 -6.88
CA ARG A 176 10.21 10.64 -6.00
C ARG A 176 8.90 10.75 -6.80
N LEU A 177 8.87 11.64 -7.79
CA LEU A 177 7.72 11.80 -8.69
C LEU A 177 7.44 10.52 -9.48
N TYR A 178 8.48 9.88 -10.02
CA TYR A 178 8.35 8.60 -10.72
C TYR A 178 7.69 7.53 -9.83
N TYR A 179 8.18 7.30 -8.61
CA TYR A 179 7.61 6.29 -7.71
C TYR A 179 6.20 6.65 -7.23
N ALA A 180 5.91 7.94 -7.03
CA ALA A 180 4.57 8.41 -6.71
C ALA A 180 3.59 8.11 -7.85
N LEU A 181 3.96 8.48 -9.08
CA LEU A 181 3.14 8.22 -10.27
C LEU A 181 2.97 6.72 -10.52
N PHE A 182 4.04 5.94 -10.44
CA PHE A 182 3.97 4.48 -10.54
C PHE A 182 2.95 3.89 -9.56
N SER A 183 3.01 4.32 -8.29
CA SER A 183 2.09 3.83 -7.26
C SER A 183 0.64 4.19 -7.57
N VAL A 184 0.39 5.41 -8.05
CA VAL A 184 -0.95 5.87 -8.46
C VAL A 184 -1.45 5.10 -9.68
N PHE A 185 -0.64 4.95 -10.73
CA PHE A 185 -1.04 4.26 -11.95
C PHE A 185 -1.34 2.78 -11.71
N VAL A 186 -0.47 2.07 -10.99
CA VAL A 186 -0.69 0.66 -10.65
C VAL A 186 -1.97 0.51 -9.82
N SER A 187 -2.17 1.36 -8.81
CA SER A 187 -3.39 1.31 -7.99
C SER A 187 -4.66 1.59 -8.78
N ARG A 188 -4.63 2.53 -9.73
CA ARG A 188 -5.76 2.85 -10.61
C ARG A 188 -6.07 1.72 -11.59
N LEU A 189 -5.04 1.17 -12.24
CA LEU A 189 -5.20 0.02 -13.14
C LEU A 189 -5.75 -1.19 -12.38
N TRP A 190 -5.24 -1.43 -11.17
CA TRP A 190 -5.72 -2.50 -10.31
C TRP A 190 -7.20 -2.29 -9.92
N TYR A 191 -7.58 -1.07 -9.52
CA TYR A 191 -8.96 -0.73 -9.21
C TYR A 191 -9.89 -0.92 -10.42
N ILE A 192 -9.51 -0.41 -11.59
CA ILE A 192 -10.27 -0.58 -12.83
C ILE A 192 -10.42 -2.07 -13.15
N TRP A 193 -9.33 -2.84 -13.07
CA TRP A 193 -9.39 -4.28 -13.32
C TRP A 193 -10.38 -4.99 -12.39
N ILE A 194 -10.40 -4.66 -11.09
CA ILE A 194 -11.38 -5.21 -10.13
C ILE A 194 -12.81 -4.84 -10.52
N ASP A 195 -13.05 -3.60 -10.93
CA ASP A 195 -14.39 -3.07 -11.24
C ASP A 195 -14.97 -3.68 -12.53
N TYR A 196 -14.12 -3.95 -13.51
CA TYR A 196 -14.52 -4.52 -14.80
C TYR A 196 -14.47 -6.06 -14.84
N MET A 197 -13.91 -6.73 -13.83
CA MET A 197 -13.94 -8.18 -13.77
C MET A 197 -15.33 -8.67 -13.34
N PRO A 198 -15.99 -9.56 -14.10
CA PRO A 198 -17.24 -10.17 -13.66
C PRO A 198 -17.02 -10.85 -12.30
N LYS A 199 -17.90 -10.61 -11.32
CA LYS A 199 -17.75 -11.16 -9.95
C LYS A 199 -17.58 -12.69 -9.95
N VAL A 200 -18.24 -13.38 -10.87
CA VAL A 200 -18.15 -14.83 -11.07
C VAL A 200 -16.74 -15.25 -11.49
N ASP A 201 -16.10 -14.49 -12.36
CA ASP A 201 -14.74 -14.78 -12.82
C ASP A 201 -13.69 -14.46 -11.75
N LEU A 202 -13.94 -13.45 -10.91
CA LEU A 202 -13.09 -13.14 -9.76
C LEU A 202 -13.14 -14.27 -8.71
N GLU A 203 -14.34 -14.75 -8.36
CA GLU A 203 -14.53 -15.86 -7.42
C GLU A 203 -13.94 -17.16 -7.97
N LYS A 204 -14.14 -17.45 -9.26
CA LYS A 204 -13.54 -18.60 -9.94
C LYS A 204 -12.02 -18.53 -9.97
N SER A 205 -11.43 -17.39 -10.33
CA SER A 205 -9.97 -17.19 -10.32
C SER A 205 -9.39 -17.38 -8.93
N LEU A 206 -10.08 -16.82 -7.91
CA LEU A 206 -9.71 -17.00 -6.51
C LEU A 206 -9.74 -18.48 -6.09
N TYR A 207 -10.77 -19.22 -6.50
CA TYR A 207 -10.92 -20.64 -6.20
C TYR A 207 -9.85 -21.49 -6.90
N GLU A 208 -9.61 -21.28 -8.19
CA GLU A 208 -8.60 -22.00 -8.97
C GLU A 208 -7.18 -21.80 -8.39
N LEU A 209 -6.83 -20.56 -8.02
CA LEU A 209 -5.54 -20.23 -7.41
C LEU A 209 -5.40 -20.77 -5.97
N SER A 210 -6.50 -20.85 -5.21
CA SER A 210 -6.52 -21.51 -3.90
C SER A 210 -6.28 -23.02 -4.01
N GLY A 211 -6.78 -23.65 -5.09
CA GLY A 211 -6.54 -25.05 -5.42
C GLY A 211 -5.07 -25.35 -5.69
N ILE A 212 -4.37 -24.47 -6.41
CA ILE A 212 -2.93 -24.62 -6.72
C ILE A 212 -2.07 -24.49 -5.45
N THR A 213 -2.37 -23.53 -4.57
CA THR A 213 -1.67 -23.40 -3.27
C THR A 213 -1.90 -24.61 -2.36
N THR A 214 -3.10 -25.23 -2.38
CA THR A 214 -3.34 -26.49 -1.65
C THR A 214 -2.67 -27.72 -2.29
N ASN A 215 -2.57 -27.80 -3.60
CA ASN A 215 -1.89 -28.90 -4.29
C ASN A 215 -0.36 -28.85 -4.13
N ASN A 216 0.23 -27.65 -4.04
CA ASN A 216 1.64 -27.49 -3.67
C ASN A 216 1.92 -27.92 -2.22
N LYS A 217 0.93 -27.82 -1.32
CA LYS A 217 1.01 -28.41 0.03
C LYS A 217 1.00 -29.94 0.01
N LYS A 218 0.25 -30.57 -0.90
CA LYS A 218 0.22 -32.04 -1.05
C LYS A 218 1.44 -32.60 -1.78
N ARG A 219 2.00 -31.88 -2.76
CA ARG A 219 3.23 -32.31 -3.47
C ARG A 219 4.48 -32.31 -2.60
N ASN A 220 4.53 -31.48 -1.54
CA ASN A 220 5.67 -31.44 -0.61
C ASN A 220 5.61 -32.49 0.52
N ASN A 221 4.62 -33.39 0.51
CA ASN A 221 4.47 -34.47 1.52
C ASN A 221 4.75 -35.89 0.98
N PHE A 222 5.33 -36.04 -0.21
CA PHE A 222 5.73 -37.35 -0.75
C PHE A 222 7.23 -37.39 -1.06
N SER A 223 8.03 -37.61 -0.02
CA SER A 223 9.36 -38.23 -0.14
C SER A 223 9.91 -38.61 1.23
N LEU A 224 9.51 -39.79 1.72
CA LEU A 224 10.34 -40.62 2.59
C LEU A 224 10.16 -42.06 2.11
N PRO A 225 11.15 -42.64 1.40
CA PRO A 225 11.24 -44.08 1.28
C PRO A 225 11.82 -44.58 2.60
N ILE A 226 11.04 -45.34 3.36
CA ILE A 226 11.60 -46.16 4.44
C ILE A 226 11.44 -47.60 3.97
N THR A 227 12.54 -48.14 3.43
CA THR A 227 12.77 -49.57 3.34
C THR A 227 13.79 -49.96 4.41
N LEU A 228 13.46 -51.06 5.09
CA LEU A 228 14.33 -52.03 5.78
C LEU A 228 14.98 -51.62 7.12
N THR A 229 14.44 -52.15 8.22
CA THR A 229 14.95 -53.40 8.84
C THR A 229 13.84 -54.07 9.64
#